data_AF-A0A9E7BY13-F1
#
_entry.id   AF-A0A9E7BY13-F1
#
_cell.length_a   1.000
_cell.length_b   1.000
_cell.length_c   1.000
_cell.angle_alpha   90.00
_cell.angle_beta   90.00
_cell.angle_gamma   90.00
#
_symmetry.space_group_name_H-M   'P 1'
#
loop_
_entity.id
_entity.type
_entity.pdbx_description
1 polymer ?
#
loop_
_entity_poly.entity_id
_entity_poly.type
_entity_poly.pdbx_seq_one_letter_code
_entity_poly.pdbx_strand_id
1 'polypeptide(L)'
;LFSFFNTAQSNSSLFSNNSIDNMQCNIKSYDISDGVPEGYVFVGKPQEDIELFMKAAPDNFRKGMEEAVAKTGKQISCLITDAFIWFAADMAAEMGVAWLAFWTAGANSLSAHLYTDLIRETIGVKEVGERMEETINFIPGMSKVRFRDLQEGIVFGNLDSVISGMLLPCHRSFHERLRRIGTPHTKRQMGRLLPLKSKLKTYLNIGPFNLITPPPVVPNTTGCLAWMEKRSSGSVAYISFGTVMTPPPGELAAIAEGLESSKVPFLWSIKDSCKTPLLNEFLTRTREQGIVVPWAPQVELLAHDSVGAFVSHCGWNS
;
A
#
# COMPACT_ATOMS: atom_id res chain seq x y z
N LEU A 1 -7.12 -25.30 -3.32
CA LEU A 1 -5.78 -25.26 -2.69
C LEU A 1 -5.10 -24.03 -3.24
N PHE A 2 -4.65 -23.14 -2.36
CA PHE A 2 -3.98 -21.89 -2.67
C PHE A 2 -2.61 -21.91 -2.00
N SER A 3 -1.58 -21.62 -2.78
CA SER A 3 -0.22 -21.45 -2.30
C SER A 3 0.09 -19.97 -2.23
N PHE A 4 0.36 -19.47 -1.03
CA PHE A 4 0.65 -18.06 -0.76
C PHE A 4 2.15 -17.86 -0.60
N PHE A 5 2.78 -17.13 -1.52
CA PHE A 5 4.23 -16.92 -1.56
C PHE A 5 4.58 -15.53 -1.06
N ASN A 6 5.44 -15.44 -0.04
CA ASN A 6 5.94 -14.17 0.47
C ASN A 6 7.24 -14.38 1.23
N THR A 7 7.90 -13.30 1.66
CA THR A 7 9.07 -13.41 2.53
C THR A 7 8.68 -14.01 3.88
N ALA A 8 9.63 -14.69 4.54
CA ALA A 8 9.40 -15.29 5.86
C ALA A 8 8.91 -14.27 6.90
N GLN A 9 9.45 -13.04 6.86
CA GLN A 9 9.01 -11.96 7.74
C GLN A 9 7.55 -11.54 7.48
N SER A 10 7.17 -11.41 6.20
CA SER A 10 5.80 -11.04 5.84
C SER A 10 4.81 -12.15 6.20
N ASN A 11 5.14 -13.40 5.89
CA ASN A 11 4.32 -14.55 6.29
C ASN A 11 4.19 -14.65 7.81
N SER A 12 5.27 -14.45 8.56
CA SER A 12 5.22 -14.43 10.01
C SER A 12 4.26 -13.35 10.53
N SER A 13 4.27 -12.15 9.95
CA SER A 13 3.33 -11.08 10.31
C SER A 13 1.87 -11.44 9.97
N LEU A 14 1.63 -11.98 8.78
CA LEU A 14 0.27 -12.29 8.29
C LEU A 14 -0.36 -13.52 8.95
N PHE A 15 0.44 -14.51 9.32
CA PHE A 15 -0.04 -15.80 9.83
C PHE A 15 0.23 -16.02 11.33
N SER A 16 0.94 -15.13 12.02
CA SER A 16 1.23 -15.25 13.46
C SER A 16 0.00 -15.18 14.37
N ASN A 17 -1.01 -14.37 14.02
CA ASN A 17 -2.20 -14.15 14.85
C ASN A 17 -3.42 -14.99 14.46
N ASN A 18 -3.32 -15.77 13.38
CA ASN A 18 -4.37 -16.73 13.07
C ASN A 18 -4.12 -17.96 13.94
N SER A 19 -5.00 -18.22 14.90
CA SER A 19 -5.14 -19.59 15.40
C SER A 19 -5.25 -20.51 14.18
N ILE A 20 -4.51 -21.61 14.21
CA ILE A 20 -4.50 -22.62 13.15
C ILE A 20 -5.93 -23.06 12.77
N ASP A 21 -6.92 -22.84 13.64
CA ASP A 21 -8.35 -23.10 13.45
C ASP A 21 -9.10 -22.15 12.49
N ASN A 22 -8.61 -20.91 12.26
CA ASN A 22 -9.27 -19.93 11.39
C ASN A 22 -8.68 -19.85 9.98
N MET A 23 -7.56 -20.53 9.73
CA MET A 23 -6.98 -20.59 8.39
C MET A 23 -7.75 -21.62 7.58
N GLN A 24 -8.37 -21.19 6.48
CA GLN A 24 -9.07 -22.13 5.59
C GLN A 24 -8.10 -23.25 5.21
N CYS A 25 -8.50 -24.51 5.44
CA CYS A 25 -7.62 -25.68 5.29
C CYS A 25 -7.03 -25.85 3.87
N ASN A 26 -7.49 -25.04 2.91
CA ASN A 26 -7.05 -25.02 1.54
C ASN A 26 -6.02 -23.92 1.22
N ILE A 27 -5.52 -23.15 2.19
CA ILE A 27 -4.45 -22.15 1.99
C ILE A 27 -3.18 -22.61 2.70
N LYS A 28 -2.03 -22.53 2.01
CA LYS A 28 -0.71 -22.84 2.58
C LYS A 28 0.28 -21.74 2.23
N SER A 29 1.00 -21.22 3.22
CA SER A 29 2.09 -20.27 3.02
C SER A 29 3.39 -20.97 2.63
N TYR A 30 4.19 -20.27 1.83
CA TYR A 30 5.50 -20.67 1.37
C TYR A 30 6.43 -19.46 1.49
N ASP A 31 7.54 -19.66 2.18
CA ASP A 31 8.56 -18.62 2.34
C ASP A 31 9.46 -18.59 1.11
N ILE A 32 9.62 -17.40 0.53
CA ILE A 32 10.60 -17.12 -0.51
C ILE A 32 11.68 -16.18 0.04
N SER A 33 12.88 -16.22 -0.54
CA SER A 33 13.96 -15.32 -0.15
C SER A 33 13.57 -13.85 -0.39
N ASP A 34 13.98 -12.99 0.54
CA ASP A 34 13.89 -11.53 0.47
C ASP A 34 14.89 -10.90 -0.52
N GLY A 35 15.75 -11.71 -1.15
CA GLY A 35 16.76 -11.26 -2.10
C GLY A 35 18.02 -10.68 -1.45
N VAL A 36 18.12 -10.64 -0.12
CA VAL A 36 19.28 -10.12 0.62
C VAL A 36 20.38 -11.19 0.65
N PRO A 37 21.57 -10.96 0.06
CA PRO A 37 22.66 -11.92 0.12
C PRO A 37 23.16 -12.15 1.55
N GLU A 38 23.66 -13.35 1.83
CA GLU A 38 24.24 -13.66 3.14
C GLU A 38 25.43 -12.72 3.45
N GLY A 39 25.42 -12.13 4.65
CA GLY A 39 26.43 -11.15 5.07
C GLY A 39 26.29 -9.76 4.44
N TYR A 40 25.23 -9.48 3.68
CA TYR A 40 24.97 -8.15 3.14
C TYR A 40 24.72 -7.13 4.25
N VAL A 41 25.39 -5.98 4.17
CA VAL A 41 25.21 -4.85 5.08
C VAL A 41 24.50 -3.74 4.31
N PHE A 42 23.31 -3.37 4.76
CA PHE A 42 22.53 -2.30 4.15
C PHE A 42 23.29 -0.98 4.17
N VAL A 43 23.29 -0.28 3.05
CA VAL A 43 23.91 1.03 2.87
C VAL A 43 22.98 2.14 3.36
N GLY A 44 21.69 1.85 3.55
CA GLY A 44 20.68 2.80 4.00
C GLY A 44 20.13 3.67 2.88
N LYS A 45 20.19 3.18 1.63
CA LYS A 45 19.58 3.87 0.50
C LYS A 45 18.05 3.73 0.59
N PRO A 46 17.28 4.75 0.19
CA PRO A 46 15.84 4.59 0.06
C PRO A 46 15.52 3.39 -0.84
N GLN A 47 14.60 2.53 -0.41
CA GLN A 47 14.08 1.38 -1.19
C GLN A 47 15.09 0.25 -1.45
N GLU A 48 16.27 0.25 -0.80
CA GLU A 48 17.33 -0.78 -1.01
C GLU A 48 16.83 -2.22 -0.83
N ASP A 49 15.98 -2.44 0.17
CA ASP A 49 15.30 -3.72 0.42
C ASP A 49 14.38 -4.15 -0.73
N ILE A 50 13.59 -3.22 -1.25
CA ILE A 50 12.70 -3.44 -2.40
C ILE A 50 13.52 -3.77 -3.66
N GLU A 51 14.64 -3.07 -3.88
CA GLU A 51 15.53 -3.32 -5.02
C GLU A 51 16.11 -4.74 -4.99
N LEU A 52 16.63 -5.16 -3.83
CA LEU A 52 17.19 -6.50 -3.63
C LEU A 52 16.11 -7.58 -3.83
N PHE A 53 14.94 -7.38 -3.22
CA PHE A 53 13.82 -8.30 -3.38
C PHE A 53 13.42 -8.45 -4.85
N MET A 54 13.14 -7.34 -5.54
CA MET A 54 12.59 -7.39 -6.90
C MET A 54 13.59 -7.89 -7.93
N LYS A 55 14.89 -7.70 -7.69
CA LYS A 55 15.95 -8.28 -8.52
C LYS A 55 16.00 -9.80 -8.45
N ALA A 56 15.81 -10.37 -7.25
CA ALA A 56 15.85 -11.82 -7.02
C ALA A 56 14.47 -12.50 -7.18
N ALA A 57 13.39 -11.72 -7.12
CA ALA A 57 12.02 -12.19 -7.08
C ALA A 57 11.66 -13.19 -8.20
N PRO A 58 12.03 -13.01 -9.50
CA PRO A 58 11.62 -13.94 -10.54
C PRO A 58 12.04 -15.39 -10.24
N ASP A 59 13.31 -15.59 -9.90
CA ASP A 59 13.85 -16.92 -9.60
C ASP A 59 13.33 -17.44 -8.26
N ASN A 60 13.19 -16.56 -7.26
CA ASN A 60 12.68 -16.93 -5.94
C ASN A 60 11.22 -17.41 -6.02
N PHE A 61 10.36 -16.73 -6.77
CA PHE A 61 8.98 -17.17 -6.98
C PHE A 61 8.91 -18.49 -7.78
N ARG A 62 9.77 -18.70 -8.79
CA ARG A 62 9.82 -19.99 -9.53
C ARG A 62 10.16 -21.14 -8.59
N LYS A 63 11.21 -21.00 -7.79
CA LYS A 63 11.59 -22.01 -6.78
C LYS A 63 10.46 -22.30 -5.79
N GLY A 64 9.80 -21.24 -5.29
CA GLY A 64 8.63 -21.40 -4.42
C GLY A 64 7.49 -22.17 -5.08
N MET A 65 7.18 -21.86 -6.35
CA MET A 65 6.16 -22.57 -7.12
C MET A 65 6.53 -24.03 -7.36
N GLU A 66 7.78 -24.34 -7.70
CA GLU A 66 8.28 -25.71 -7.87
C GLU A 66 8.12 -26.52 -6.58
N GLU A 67 8.49 -25.95 -5.43
CA GLU A 67 8.32 -26.56 -4.12
C GLU A 67 6.83 -26.81 -3.81
N ALA A 68 5.96 -25.85 -4.12
CA ALA A 68 4.53 -26.01 -3.93
C ALA A 68 3.95 -27.12 -4.82
N VAL A 69 4.35 -27.21 -6.09
CA VAL A 69 3.94 -28.28 -7.00
C VAL A 69 4.42 -29.64 -6.47
N ALA A 70 5.69 -29.75 -6.05
CA ALA A 70 6.26 -30.97 -5.51
C ALA A 70 5.53 -31.45 -4.24
N LYS A 71 5.23 -30.54 -3.31
CA LYS A 71 4.53 -30.86 -2.05
C LYS A 71 3.06 -31.22 -2.23
N THR A 72 2.40 -30.67 -3.25
CA THR A 72 0.95 -30.81 -3.44
C THR A 72 0.59 -31.84 -4.51
N GLY A 73 1.53 -32.20 -5.38
CA GLY A 73 1.31 -33.04 -6.56
C GLY A 73 0.40 -32.38 -7.62
N LYS A 74 0.14 -31.07 -7.50
CA LYS A 74 -0.79 -30.34 -8.38
C LYS A 74 -0.04 -29.26 -9.15
N GLN A 75 -0.22 -29.25 -10.47
CA GLN A 75 0.27 -28.17 -11.31
C GLN A 75 -0.45 -26.86 -10.98
N ILE A 76 0.27 -25.75 -11.10
CA ILE A 76 -0.32 -24.42 -10.98
C ILE A 76 -1.29 -24.21 -12.15
N SER A 77 -2.48 -23.70 -11.85
CA SER A 77 -3.55 -23.48 -12.84
C SER A 77 -3.94 -22.00 -13.01
N CYS A 78 -3.47 -21.13 -12.11
CA CYS A 78 -3.71 -19.70 -12.13
C CYS A 78 -2.67 -18.99 -11.26
N LEU A 79 -2.22 -17.82 -11.68
CA LEU A 79 -1.41 -16.91 -10.88
C LEU A 79 -2.23 -15.69 -10.46
N ILE A 80 -2.27 -15.43 -9.16
CA ILE A 80 -2.83 -14.21 -8.57
C ILE A 80 -1.68 -13.47 -7.90
N THR A 81 -1.40 -12.25 -8.33
CA THR A 81 -0.25 -11.50 -7.82
C THR A 81 -0.62 -10.07 -7.48
N ASP A 82 0.14 -9.43 -6.59
CA ASP A 82 0.17 -7.97 -6.59
C ASP A 82 0.57 -7.47 -8.00
N ALA A 83 -0.03 -6.37 -8.41
CA ALA A 83 0.19 -5.75 -9.72
C ALA A 83 1.65 -5.30 -9.93
N PHE A 84 2.44 -5.07 -8.87
CA PHE A 84 3.87 -4.78 -8.97
C PHE A 84 4.72 -5.99 -9.38
N ILE A 85 4.19 -7.20 -9.25
CA ILE A 85 4.85 -8.43 -9.73
C ILE A 85 4.54 -8.66 -11.22
N TRP A 86 4.87 -7.67 -12.05
CA TRP A 86 4.74 -7.67 -13.52
C TRP A 86 5.27 -8.90 -14.26
N PHE A 87 6.43 -9.46 -13.89
CA PHE A 87 6.96 -10.67 -14.55
C PHE A 87 6.05 -11.88 -14.40
N ALA A 88 5.07 -11.84 -13.49
CA ALA A 88 4.09 -12.90 -13.36
C ALA A 88 3.26 -13.06 -14.65
N ALA A 89 3.19 -12.01 -15.48
CA ALA A 89 2.63 -12.09 -16.82
C ALA A 89 3.40 -13.07 -17.73
N ASP A 90 4.74 -13.00 -17.70
CA ASP A 90 5.62 -13.90 -18.45
C ASP A 90 5.57 -15.31 -17.87
N MET A 91 5.66 -15.45 -16.55
CA MET A 91 5.55 -16.75 -15.88
C MET A 91 4.23 -17.44 -16.20
N ALA A 92 3.10 -16.72 -16.13
CA ALA A 92 1.81 -17.29 -16.47
C ALA A 92 1.73 -17.72 -17.94
N ALA A 93 2.32 -16.94 -18.84
CA ALA A 93 2.35 -17.25 -20.27
C ALA A 93 3.18 -18.52 -20.56
N GLU A 94 4.37 -18.63 -19.96
CA GLU A 94 5.24 -19.81 -20.06
C GLU A 94 4.54 -21.08 -19.54
N MET A 95 3.77 -20.94 -18.46
CA MET A 95 3.00 -22.03 -17.85
C MET A 95 1.67 -22.30 -18.56
N GLY A 96 1.25 -21.44 -19.49
CA GLY A 96 -0.05 -21.54 -20.17
C GLY A 96 -1.26 -21.31 -19.26
N VAL A 97 -1.11 -20.56 -18.16
CA VAL A 97 -2.16 -20.33 -17.15
C VAL A 97 -2.72 -18.91 -17.17
N ALA A 98 -3.85 -18.70 -16.50
CA ALA A 98 -4.40 -17.37 -16.31
C ALA A 98 -3.56 -16.54 -15.32
N TRP A 99 -3.36 -15.26 -15.62
CA TRP A 99 -2.83 -14.27 -14.70
C TRP A 99 -3.90 -13.27 -14.28
N LEU A 100 -4.02 -13.08 -12.97
CA LEU A 100 -4.91 -12.13 -12.31
C LEU A 100 -4.06 -11.16 -11.48
N ALA A 101 -3.82 -9.96 -12.00
CA ALA A 101 -3.14 -8.92 -11.22
C ALA A 101 -4.11 -8.30 -10.21
N PHE A 102 -3.60 -7.97 -9.01
CA PHE A 102 -4.35 -7.31 -7.97
C PHE A 102 -3.72 -5.94 -7.66
N TRP A 103 -4.45 -4.87 -7.95
CA TRP A 103 -4.01 -3.51 -7.66
C TRP A 103 -4.51 -3.10 -6.28
N THR A 104 -3.60 -2.91 -5.34
CA THR A 104 -3.89 -2.68 -3.91
C THR A 104 -4.26 -1.23 -3.59
N ALA A 105 -4.08 -0.30 -4.53
CA ALA A 105 -4.36 1.13 -4.35
C ALA A 105 -5.63 1.59 -5.10
N GLY A 106 -5.80 2.91 -5.21
CA GLY A 106 -6.92 3.53 -5.89
C GLY A 106 -6.87 3.47 -7.43
N ALA A 107 -8.00 3.67 -8.08
CA ALA A 107 -8.13 3.56 -9.54
C ALA A 107 -7.57 4.80 -10.25
N ASN A 108 -7.48 5.92 -9.54
CA ASN A 108 -6.79 7.12 -10.01
C ASN A 108 -5.30 6.83 -10.25
N SER A 109 -4.61 6.19 -9.29
CA SER A 109 -3.21 5.80 -9.46
C SER A 109 -3.05 4.74 -10.53
N LEU A 110 -3.94 3.75 -10.59
CA LEU A 110 -3.96 2.76 -11.69
C LEU A 110 -4.12 3.43 -13.05
N SER A 111 -5.01 4.42 -13.18
CA SER A 111 -5.21 5.18 -14.42
C SER A 111 -3.94 5.93 -14.81
N ALA A 112 -3.30 6.62 -13.87
CA ALA A 112 -2.03 7.32 -14.11
C ALA A 112 -0.95 6.36 -14.66
N HIS A 113 -0.86 5.15 -14.11
CA HIS A 113 0.05 4.13 -14.60
C HIS A 113 -0.32 3.61 -16.00
N LEU A 114 -1.58 3.25 -16.26
CA LEU A 114 -2.00 2.76 -17.59
C LEU A 114 -1.83 3.79 -18.72
N TYR A 115 -1.83 5.08 -18.37
CA TYR A 115 -1.64 6.20 -19.30
C TYR A 115 -0.24 6.82 -19.24
N THR A 116 0.74 6.19 -18.58
CA THR A 116 2.09 6.78 -18.42
C THR A 116 2.72 7.16 -19.77
N ASP A 117 2.60 6.32 -20.81
CA ASP A 117 3.13 6.65 -22.15
C ASP A 117 2.48 7.93 -22.71
N LEU A 118 1.15 8.03 -22.68
CA LEU A 118 0.42 9.23 -23.15
C LEU A 118 0.78 10.47 -22.34
N ILE A 119 0.93 10.32 -21.01
CA ILE A 119 1.34 11.43 -20.14
C ILE A 119 2.73 11.91 -20.58
N ARG A 120 3.71 11.00 -20.70
CA ARG A 120 5.08 11.33 -21.11
C ARG A 120 5.15 11.94 -22.51
N GLU A 121 4.35 11.47 -23.46
CA GLU A 121 4.25 12.06 -24.80
C GLU A 121 3.69 13.47 -24.78
N THR A 122 2.71 13.74 -23.89
CA THR A 122 2.02 15.04 -23.83
C THR A 122 2.82 16.10 -23.06
N ILE A 123 3.50 15.71 -21.98
CA ILE A 123 4.16 16.66 -21.08
C ILE A 123 5.68 16.59 -21.09
N GLY A 124 6.25 15.55 -21.70
CA GLY A 124 7.68 15.27 -21.63
C GLY A 124 8.10 14.71 -20.27
N VAL A 125 9.38 14.32 -20.20
CA VAL A 125 10.06 13.90 -18.96
C VAL A 125 11.19 14.85 -18.58
N LYS A 126 11.38 15.91 -19.36
CA LYS A 126 12.36 16.98 -19.13
C LYS A 126 11.58 18.25 -18.81
N GLU A 127 12.05 19.03 -17.84
CA GLU A 127 11.50 20.36 -17.50
C GLU A 127 10.03 20.36 -17.01
N VAL A 128 9.54 19.23 -16.48
CA VAL A 128 8.17 19.11 -15.93
C VAL A 128 7.90 20.08 -14.77
N GLY A 129 8.95 20.59 -14.12
CA GLY A 129 8.88 21.49 -12.96
C GLY A 129 8.02 22.74 -13.19
N GLU A 130 8.08 23.35 -14.36
CA GLU A 130 7.32 24.58 -14.68
C GLU A 130 5.81 24.32 -14.85
N ARG A 131 5.45 23.08 -15.16
CA ARG A 131 4.08 22.67 -15.49
C ARG A 131 3.36 21.97 -14.33
N MET A 132 4.00 21.89 -13.16
CA MET A 132 3.51 21.10 -12.01
C MET A 132 2.09 21.45 -11.53
N GLU A 133 1.64 22.69 -11.76
CA GLU A 133 0.29 23.15 -11.40
C GLU A 133 -0.78 22.87 -12.47
N GLU A 134 -0.38 22.50 -13.68
CA GLU A 134 -1.31 22.14 -14.75
C GLU A 134 -2.05 20.84 -14.41
N THR A 135 -3.32 20.78 -14.83
CA THR A 135 -4.19 19.63 -14.62
C THR A 135 -4.16 18.64 -15.79
N ILE A 136 -4.37 17.36 -15.49
CA ILE A 136 -4.45 16.28 -16.47
C ILE A 136 -5.86 16.25 -17.11
N ASN A 137 -6.09 17.13 -18.08
CA ASN A 137 -7.39 17.23 -18.76
C ASN A 137 -7.60 16.20 -19.90
N PHE A 138 -6.51 15.61 -20.41
CA PHE A 138 -6.52 14.67 -21.53
C PHE A 138 -6.74 13.20 -21.12
N ILE A 139 -6.75 12.90 -19.82
CA ILE A 139 -7.12 11.58 -19.29
C ILE A 139 -8.52 11.65 -18.70
N PRO A 140 -9.47 10.83 -19.18
CA PRO A 140 -10.82 10.83 -18.64
C PRO A 140 -10.83 10.53 -17.13
N GLY A 141 -11.55 11.35 -16.37
CA GLY A 141 -11.66 11.22 -14.91
C GLY A 141 -10.50 11.85 -14.10
N MET A 142 -9.46 12.39 -14.75
CA MET A 142 -8.28 12.97 -14.07
C MET A 142 -8.18 14.50 -14.17
N SER A 143 -9.19 15.20 -14.68
CA SER A 143 -9.19 16.65 -14.92
C SER A 143 -8.95 17.54 -13.69
N LYS A 144 -9.02 16.99 -12.48
CA LYS A 144 -8.72 17.71 -11.23
C LYS A 144 -7.34 17.37 -10.65
N VAL A 145 -6.67 16.37 -11.20
CA VAL A 145 -5.35 15.91 -10.78
C VAL A 145 -4.32 16.80 -11.46
N ARG A 146 -3.40 17.38 -10.69
CA ARG A 146 -2.28 18.17 -11.22
C ARG A 146 -1.09 17.27 -11.55
N PHE A 147 -0.15 17.75 -12.36
CA PHE A 147 1.06 16.97 -12.62
C PHE A 147 1.88 16.71 -11.35
N ARG A 148 1.87 17.62 -10.37
CA ARG A 148 2.51 17.36 -9.06
C ARG A 148 1.86 16.27 -8.21
N ASP A 149 0.60 15.94 -8.50
CA ASP A 149 -0.14 14.91 -7.78
C ASP A 149 0.14 13.50 -8.36
N LEU A 150 0.88 13.43 -9.48
CA LEU A 150 1.33 12.17 -10.05
C LEU A 150 2.35 11.49 -9.15
N GLN A 151 2.39 10.17 -9.22
CA GLN A 151 3.39 9.38 -8.51
C GLN A 151 4.79 9.61 -9.11
N GLU A 152 5.81 9.61 -8.24
CA GLU A 152 7.20 9.53 -8.66
C GLU A 152 7.41 8.33 -9.60
N GLY A 153 8.25 8.52 -10.62
CA GLY A 153 8.47 7.51 -11.65
C GLY A 153 7.57 7.64 -12.89
N ILE A 154 6.50 8.45 -12.83
CA ILE A 154 5.70 8.75 -14.02
C ILE A 154 6.43 9.79 -14.87
N VAL A 155 6.59 11.02 -14.38
CA VAL A 155 7.22 12.13 -15.12
C VAL A 155 8.29 12.90 -14.34
N PHE A 156 8.40 12.65 -13.03
CA PHE A 156 9.40 13.26 -12.16
C PHE A 156 9.94 12.25 -11.15
N GLY A 157 10.95 12.65 -10.39
CA GLY A 157 11.71 11.76 -9.50
C GLY A 157 12.81 11.01 -10.27
N ASN A 158 13.38 9.98 -9.64
CA ASN A 158 14.38 9.15 -10.27
C ASN A 158 13.72 8.11 -11.20
N LEU A 159 13.58 8.47 -12.49
CA LEU A 159 12.95 7.62 -13.51
C LEU A 159 13.75 6.33 -13.81
N ASP A 160 15.02 6.27 -13.41
CA ASP A 160 15.90 5.10 -13.55
C ASP A 160 15.93 4.20 -12.30
N SER A 161 15.19 4.57 -11.24
CA SER A 161 15.06 3.73 -10.04
C SER A 161 14.41 2.38 -10.38
N VAL A 162 14.67 1.35 -9.57
CA VAL A 162 14.08 0.02 -9.82
C VAL A 162 12.55 0.12 -9.78
N ILE A 163 11.95 0.88 -8.87
CA ILE A 163 10.49 1.07 -8.82
C ILE A 163 9.96 1.74 -10.10
N SER A 164 10.60 2.80 -10.59
CA SER A 164 10.20 3.44 -11.85
C SER A 164 10.39 2.51 -13.05
N GLY A 165 11.49 1.74 -13.04
CA GLY A 165 11.80 0.69 -13.99
C GLY A 165 10.86 -0.51 -13.93
N MET A 166 10.19 -0.77 -12.82
CA MET A 166 9.12 -1.79 -12.70
C MET A 166 7.82 -1.29 -13.35
N LEU A 167 7.50 0.00 -13.18
CA LEU A 167 6.25 0.56 -13.66
C LEU A 167 6.13 0.46 -15.19
N LEU A 168 7.20 0.73 -15.94
CA LEU A 168 7.12 0.72 -17.41
C LEU A 168 6.83 -0.68 -18.02
N PRO A 169 7.52 -1.77 -17.63
CA PRO A 169 7.14 -3.11 -18.07
C PRO A 169 5.85 -3.62 -17.38
N CYS A 170 5.44 -3.11 -16.20
CA CYS A 170 4.08 -3.34 -15.68
C CYS A 170 3.07 -2.82 -16.71
N HIS A 171 3.26 -1.59 -17.21
CA HIS A 171 2.36 -0.97 -18.19
C HIS A 171 2.29 -1.78 -19.48
N ARG A 172 3.44 -2.18 -20.04
CA ARG A 172 3.47 -3.02 -21.26
C ARG A 172 2.80 -4.37 -21.04
N SER A 173 3.07 -5.02 -19.91
CA SER A 173 2.38 -6.27 -19.54
C SER A 173 0.88 -6.07 -19.39
N PHE A 174 0.44 -4.91 -18.87
CA PHE A 174 -0.96 -4.53 -18.80
C PHE A 174 -1.61 -4.33 -20.16
N HIS A 175 -0.93 -3.69 -21.11
CA HIS A 175 -1.45 -3.49 -22.47
C HIS A 175 -1.44 -4.78 -23.31
N GLU A 176 -0.37 -5.57 -23.25
CA GLU A 176 -0.19 -6.72 -24.15
C GLU A 176 -0.82 -8.01 -23.63
N ARG A 177 -0.84 -8.22 -22.31
CA ARG A 177 -1.10 -9.56 -21.73
C ARG A 177 -2.13 -9.58 -20.61
N LEU A 178 -2.42 -8.46 -19.95
CA LEU A 178 -3.38 -8.44 -18.85
C LEU A 178 -4.80 -8.64 -19.36
N ARG A 179 -5.36 -9.80 -19.00
CA ARG A 179 -6.74 -10.13 -19.34
C ARG A 179 -7.70 -9.75 -18.23
N ARG A 180 -7.25 -9.66 -16.96
CA ARG A 180 -8.09 -9.43 -15.78
C ARG A 180 -7.31 -8.72 -14.66
N ILE A 181 -7.87 -7.64 -14.11
CA ILE A 181 -7.36 -6.99 -12.88
C ILE A 181 -8.45 -6.98 -11.80
N GLY A 182 -8.06 -7.30 -10.57
CA GLY A 182 -8.88 -7.11 -9.37
C GLY A 182 -8.50 -5.82 -8.68
N THR A 183 -9.49 -5.08 -8.16
CA THR A 183 -9.25 -3.81 -7.47
C THR A 183 -10.21 -3.59 -6.29
N PRO A 184 -9.83 -2.88 -5.22
CA PRO A 184 -10.62 -2.76 -3.98
C PRO A 184 -11.58 -1.54 -3.94
N HIS A 185 -12.22 -1.15 -5.03
CA HIS A 185 -13.02 0.10 -5.10
C HIS A 185 -14.45 0.00 -4.56
N THR A 186 -15.07 1.14 -4.24
CA THR A 186 -16.52 1.23 -4.02
C THR A 186 -17.29 1.47 -5.33
N LYS A 187 -18.52 0.95 -5.46
CA LYS A 187 -19.42 1.21 -6.62
C LYS A 187 -19.64 2.70 -6.92
N ARG A 188 -19.56 3.58 -5.90
CA ARG A 188 -19.77 5.04 -6.04
C ARG A 188 -18.66 5.73 -6.86
N GLN A 189 -17.44 5.20 -6.85
CA GLN A 189 -16.33 5.73 -7.66
C GLN A 189 -16.40 5.26 -9.12
N MET A 190 -17.13 4.18 -9.39
CA MET A 190 -17.34 3.60 -10.72
C MET A 190 -18.05 4.57 -11.68
N GLY A 191 -18.88 5.49 -11.17
CA GLY A 191 -19.55 6.52 -11.97
C GLY A 191 -18.61 7.60 -12.52
N ARG A 192 -17.35 7.67 -12.05
CA ARG A 192 -16.34 8.65 -12.49
C ARG A 192 -15.12 8.02 -13.19
N LEU A 193 -14.99 6.69 -13.15
CA LEU A 193 -13.87 5.93 -13.70
C LEU A 193 -14.31 5.19 -14.98
N LEU A 194 -14.52 5.95 -16.04
CA LEU A 194 -14.64 5.44 -17.41
C LEU A 194 -13.50 6.08 -18.22
N PRO A 195 -12.53 5.30 -18.76
CA PRO A 195 -12.77 4.04 -19.48
C PRO A 195 -11.69 2.97 -19.19
N LEU A 196 -11.39 2.65 -17.93
CA LEU A 196 -10.43 1.55 -17.62
C LEU A 196 -10.84 0.23 -18.29
N LYS A 197 -12.15 0.01 -18.46
CA LYS A 197 -12.72 -1.12 -19.21
C LYS A 197 -12.35 -1.15 -20.70
N SER A 198 -12.00 -0.03 -21.32
CA SER A 198 -11.57 -0.02 -22.73
C SER A 198 -10.10 -0.41 -22.89
N LYS A 199 -9.28 -0.18 -21.85
CA LYS A 199 -7.87 -0.57 -21.81
C LYS A 199 -7.65 -2.01 -21.30
N LEU A 200 -8.62 -2.56 -20.55
CA LEU A 200 -8.50 -3.85 -19.89
C LEU A 200 -9.60 -4.80 -20.33
N LYS A 201 -9.26 -6.04 -20.71
CA LYS A 201 -10.26 -7.03 -21.14
C LYS A 201 -11.30 -7.34 -20.06
N THR A 202 -10.88 -7.40 -18.80
CA THR A 202 -11.76 -7.58 -17.64
C THR A 202 -11.25 -6.72 -16.49
N TYR A 203 -12.15 -5.94 -15.90
CA TYR A 203 -11.87 -5.13 -14.72
C TYR A 203 -12.86 -5.53 -13.62
N LEU A 204 -12.35 -6.15 -12.55
CA LEU A 204 -13.13 -6.66 -11.43
C LEU A 204 -12.95 -5.74 -10.23
N ASN A 205 -14.06 -5.24 -9.73
CA ASN A 205 -14.07 -4.52 -8.48
C ASN A 205 -14.54 -5.44 -7.35
N ILE A 206 -13.68 -5.67 -6.37
CA ILE A 206 -13.85 -6.62 -5.27
C ILE A 206 -13.73 -5.97 -3.89
N GLY A 207 -13.74 -4.63 -3.82
CA GLY A 207 -13.68 -3.90 -2.54
C GLY A 207 -14.94 -3.11 -2.17
N PRO A 208 -14.86 -2.29 -1.12
CA PRO A 208 -13.69 -2.12 -0.25
C PRO A 208 -13.57 -3.27 0.76
N PHE A 209 -12.36 -3.76 1.00
CA PHE A 209 -12.16 -4.99 1.76
C PHE A 209 -12.52 -4.88 3.22
N ASN A 210 -12.36 -3.71 3.85
CA ASN A 210 -12.79 -3.51 5.24
C ASN A 210 -14.31 -3.75 5.45
N LEU A 211 -15.12 -3.67 4.40
CA LEU A 211 -16.56 -3.99 4.46
C LEU A 211 -16.89 -5.43 4.03
N ILE A 212 -16.07 -6.03 3.17
CA ILE A 212 -16.33 -7.36 2.58
C ILE A 212 -15.67 -8.47 3.41
N THR A 213 -14.43 -8.22 3.83
CA THR A 213 -13.59 -9.10 4.63
C THR A 213 -12.95 -8.25 5.72
N PRO A 214 -13.70 -7.90 6.78
CA PRO A 214 -13.17 -7.06 7.85
C PRO A 214 -11.93 -7.71 8.47
N PRO A 215 -10.89 -6.92 8.80
CA PRO A 215 -9.70 -7.45 9.44
C PRO A 215 -10.05 -8.08 10.79
N PRO A 216 -9.24 -9.05 11.28
CA PRO A 216 -9.42 -9.58 12.62
C PRO A 216 -9.39 -8.45 13.64
N VAL A 217 -10.30 -8.50 14.62
CA VAL A 217 -10.31 -7.54 15.73
C VAL A 217 -9.00 -7.68 16.48
N VAL A 218 -8.20 -6.61 16.50
CA VAL A 218 -6.95 -6.60 17.24
C VAL A 218 -7.31 -6.42 18.73
N PRO A 219 -6.81 -7.26 19.64
CA PRO A 219 -7.06 -7.06 21.07
C PRO A 219 -6.68 -5.64 21.47
N ASN A 220 -7.52 -4.98 22.29
CA ASN A 220 -7.30 -3.61 22.77
C ASN A 220 -6.12 -3.56 23.77
N THR A 221 -4.90 -3.75 23.28
CA THR A 221 -3.67 -3.83 24.09
C THR A 221 -3.18 -2.46 24.53
N THR A 222 -3.60 -1.40 23.85
CA THR A 222 -3.09 -0.04 24.07
C THR A 222 -4.05 0.86 24.85
N GLY A 223 -5.26 0.39 25.17
CA GLY A 223 -6.28 1.17 25.87
C GLY A 223 -6.90 2.30 25.04
N CYS A 224 -6.60 2.34 23.73
CA CYS A 224 -7.09 3.38 22.81
C CYS A 224 -8.60 3.53 22.85
N LEU A 225 -9.34 2.43 22.71
CA LEU A 225 -10.81 2.47 22.69
C LEU A 225 -11.37 2.95 24.04
N ALA A 226 -10.81 2.47 25.15
CA ALA A 226 -11.23 2.90 26.49
C ALA A 226 -10.95 4.39 26.76
N TRP A 227 -9.93 4.95 26.12
CA TRP A 227 -9.67 6.39 26.16
C TRP A 227 -10.69 7.17 25.31
N MET A 228 -11.09 6.63 24.15
CA MET A 228 -12.06 7.24 23.24
C MET A 228 -13.47 7.34 23.82
N GLU A 229 -13.91 6.34 24.60
CA GLU A 229 -15.21 6.32 25.29
C GLU A 229 -15.44 7.50 26.25
N LYS A 230 -14.35 8.15 26.70
CA LYS A 230 -14.41 9.31 27.61
C LYS A 230 -14.47 10.65 26.89
N ARG A 231 -14.50 10.65 25.55
CA ARG A 231 -14.44 11.85 24.71
C ARG A 231 -15.80 12.10 24.05
N SER A 232 -16.14 13.37 23.86
CA SER A 232 -17.37 13.75 23.16
C SER A 232 -17.29 13.41 21.67
N SER A 233 -18.44 13.25 21.03
CA SER A 233 -18.53 13.02 19.58
C SER A 233 -17.80 14.11 18.78
N GLY A 234 -17.10 13.72 17.72
CA GLY A 234 -16.41 14.61 16.79
C GLY A 234 -15.30 15.47 17.40
N SER A 235 -14.76 15.11 18.56
CA SER A 235 -13.80 15.95 19.30
C SER A 235 -12.33 15.52 19.17
N VAL A 236 -12.08 14.29 18.71
CA VAL A 236 -10.74 13.71 18.68
C VAL A 236 -10.13 13.80 17.28
N ALA A 237 -8.89 14.28 17.21
CA ALA A 237 -8.04 14.12 16.03
C ALA A 237 -7.29 12.78 16.09
N TYR A 238 -7.52 11.90 15.12
CA TYR A 238 -6.71 10.71 14.93
C TYR A 238 -5.58 11.00 13.93
N ILE A 239 -4.35 10.58 14.25
CA ILE A 239 -3.16 10.84 13.42
C ILE A 239 -2.44 9.52 13.15
N SER A 240 -2.22 9.21 11.87
CA SER A 240 -1.47 8.02 11.43
C SER A 240 -0.88 8.21 10.03
N PHE A 241 0.43 8.02 9.90
CA PHE A 241 1.14 8.10 8.62
C PHE A 241 1.44 6.72 8.00
N GLY A 242 0.68 5.70 8.42
CA GLY A 242 0.82 4.35 7.90
C GLY A 242 2.03 3.60 8.47
N THR A 243 2.47 2.58 7.74
CA THR A 243 3.49 1.63 8.21
C THR A 243 4.89 1.90 7.67
N VAL A 244 5.02 2.67 6.59
CA VAL A 244 6.30 2.90 5.90
C VAL A 244 6.78 4.34 6.06
N MET A 245 5.87 5.31 5.96
CA MET A 245 6.21 6.73 6.05
C MET A 245 6.40 7.17 7.51
N THR A 246 7.44 7.95 7.77
CA THR A 246 7.58 8.76 8.97
C THR A 246 7.85 10.19 8.53
N PRO A 247 7.04 11.19 8.94
CA PRO A 247 7.32 12.58 8.62
C PRO A 247 8.73 13.00 9.09
N PRO A 248 9.40 13.92 8.37
CA PRO A 248 10.67 14.47 8.81
C PRO A 248 10.59 15.07 10.22
N PRO A 249 11.70 15.13 10.98
CA PRO A 249 11.69 15.63 12.36
C PRO A 249 11.06 17.01 12.53
N GLY A 250 11.26 17.92 11.56
CA GLY A 250 10.64 19.26 11.58
C GLY A 250 9.12 19.22 11.44
N GLU A 251 8.58 18.32 10.62
CA GLU A 251 7.13 18.13 10.48
C GLU A 251 6.52 17.47 11.71
N LEU A 252 7.21 16.49 12.32
CA LEU A 252 6.80 15.89 13.59
C LEU A 252 6.72 16.94 14.70
N ALA A 253 7.70 17.83 14.78
CA ALA A 253 7.70 18.94 15.74
C ALA A 253 6.52 19.89 15.49
N ALA A 254 6.28 20.28 14.24
CA ALA A 254 5.16 21.15 13.87
C ALA A 254 3.79 20.51 14.21
N ILE A 255 3.63 19.20 13.98
CA ILE A 255 2.42 18.47 14.36
C ILE A 255 2.26 18.48 15.88
N ALA A 256 3.31 18.19 16.64
CA ALA A 256 3.29 18.20 18.10
C ALA A 256 2.92 19.59 18.65
N GLU A 257 3.53 20.66 18.14
CA GLU A 257 3.22 22.04 18.51
C GLU A 257 1.77 22.44 18.16
N GLY A 258 1.28 22.02 16.99
CA GLY A 258 -0.10 22.25 16.57
C GLY A 258 -1.11 21.53 17.47
N LEU A 259 -0.83 20.29 17.87
CA LEU A 259 -1.65 19.55 18.83
C LEU A 259 -1.62 20.23 20.20
N GLU A 260 -0.44 20.55 20.73
CA GLU A 260 -0.29 21.16 22.05
C GLU A 260 -0.96 22.55 22.14
N SER A 261 -0.85 23.38 21.10
CA SER A 261 -1.43 24.73 21.08
C SER A 261 -2.94 24.72 20.88
N SER A 262 -3.47 23.83 20.02
CA SER A 262 -4.91 23.74 19.75
C SER A 262 -5.73 23.17 20.90
N LYS A 263 -5.10 22.46 21.84
CA LYS A 263 -5.76 21.74 22.95
C LYS A 263 -6.79 20.70 22.51
N VAL A 264 -6.82 20.35 21.22
CA VAL A 264 -7.70 19.31 20.66
C VAL A 264 -7.30 17.95 21.23
N PRO A 265 -8.25 17.15 21.78
CA PRO A 265 -7.97 15.78 22.15
C PRO A 265 -7.43 14.98 20.96
N PHE A 266 -6.38 14.20 21.16
CA PHE A 266 -5.75 13.48 20.04
C PHE A 266 -5.33 12.05 20.38
N LEU A 267 -5.30 11.22 19.34
CA LEU A 267 -4.72 9.90 19.35
C LEU A 267 -3.72 9.80 18.19
N TRP A 268 -2.45 9.64 18.51
CA TRP A 268 -1.39 9.58 17.50
C TRP A 268 -0.73 8.20 17.47
N SER A 269 -0.88 7.50 16.35
CA SER A 269 -0.14 6.27 16.06
C SER A 269 1.22 6.60 15.43
N ILE A 270 2.30 6.37 16.17
CA ILE A 270 3.68 6.59 15.71
C ILE A 270 4.63 5.55 16.29
N LYS A 271 5.50 4.96 15.46
CA LYS A 271 6.46 3.93 15.88
C LYS A 271 7.38 4.47 16.97
N ASP A 272 7.76 3.60 17.91
CA ASP A 272 8.66 3.97 19.00
C ASP A 272 10.03 4.46 18.52
N SER A 273 10.53 3.90 17.41
CA SER A 273 11.78 4.34 16.76
C SER A 273 11.78 5.79 16.30
N CYS A 274 10.61 6.41 16.18
CA CYS A 274 10.43 7.78 15.72
C CYS A 274 10.31 8.77 16.89
N LYS A 275 10.30 8.30 18.13
CA LYS A 275 10.20 9.15 19.32
C LYS A 275 11.53 9.86 19.57
N THR A 276 11.53 11.17 19.38
CA THR A 276 12.64 12.07 19.68
C THR A 276 12.53 12.62 21.12
N PRO A 277 13.60 13.19 21.69
CA PRO A 277 13.50 13.88 22.98
C PRO A 277 12.41 14.96 23.01
N LEU A 278 12.26 15.70 21.92
CA LEU A 278 11.20 16.71 21.76
C LEU A 278 9.80 16.11 21.83
N LEU A 279 9.58 14.96 21.17
CA LEU A 279 8.32 14.23 21.28
C LEU A 279 8.08 13.75 22.73
N ASN A 280 9.10 13.27 23.44
CA ASN A 280 8.95 12.82 24.82
C ASN A 280 8.55 13.97 25.78
N GLU A 281 9.10 15.16 25.60
CA GLU A 281 8.67 16.34 26.34
C GLU A 281 7.23 16.73 26.02
N PHE A 282 6.87 16.73 24.73
CA PHE A 282 5.48 16.94 24.28
C PHE A 282 4.51 15.94 24.93
N LEU A 283 4.86 14.65 24.97
CA LEU A 283 4.04 13.61 25.60
C LEU A 283 3.81 13.89 27.09
N THR A 284 4.84 14.40 27.77
CA THR A 284 4.73 14.76 29.19
C THR A 284 3.77 15.92 29.40
N ARG A 285 3.84 16.95 28.54
CA ARG A 285 2.98 18.15 28.62
C ARG A 285 1.54 17.88 28.19
N THR A 286 1.31 16.91 27.31
CA THR A 286 -0.01 16.62 26.71
C THR A 286 -0.68 15.36 27.26
N ARG A 287 -0.15 14.76 28.33
CA ARG A 287 -0.64 13.50 28.93
C ARG A 287 -2.14 13.47 29.26
N GLU A 288 -2.74 14.63 29.56
CA GLU A 288 -4.17 14.77 29.88
C GLU A 288 -5.03 15.04 28.64
N GLN A 289 -4.39 15.56 27.59
CA GLN A 289 -4.99 15.96 26.32
C GLN A 289 -5.10 14.79 25.33
N GLY A 290 -4.06 13.96 25.19
CA GLY A 290 -3.98 12.94 24.14
C GLY A 290 -3.20 11.71 24.54
N ILE A 291 -3.22 10.69 23.68
CA ILE A 291 -2.41 9.48 23.82
C ILE A 291 -1.61 9.22 22.55
N VAL A 292 -0.42 8.64 22.73
CA VAL A 292 0.47 8.27 21.63
C VAL A 292 0.88 6.83 21.79
N VAL A 293 0.68 6.05 20.73
CA VAL A 293 0.82 4.60 20.75
C VAL A 293 1.63 4.12 19.54
N PRO A 294 2.43 3.05 19.66
CA PRO A 294 3.17 2.50 18.53
C PRO A 294 2.28 1.83 17.49
N TRP A 295 1.10 1.36 17.91
CA TRP A 295 0.10 0.75 17.07
C TRP A 295 -1.30 1.07 17.61
N ALA A 296 -2.25 1.31 16.70
CA ALA A 296 -3.63 1.64 17.05
C ALA A 296 -4.60 0.74 16.29
N PRO A 297 -5.76 0.36 16.89
CA PRO A 297 -6.83 -0.34 16.18
C PRO A 297 -7.54 0.65 15.22
N GLN A 298 -6.88 0.93 14.09
CA GLN A 298 -7.22 2.05 13.21
C GLN A 298 -8.66 1.97 12.67
N VAL A 299 -9.14 0.78 12.31
CA VAL A 299 -10.48 0.60 11.76
C VAL A 299 -11.54 0.91 12.80
N GLU A 300 -11.35 0.41 14.02
CA GLU A 300 -12.25 0.64 15.16
C GLU A 300 -12.24 2.10 15.59
N LEU A 301 -11.07 2.75 15.57
CA LEU A 301 -10.94 4.18 15.87
C LEU A 301 -11.65 5.05 14.84
N LEU A 302 -11.43 4.81 13.55
CA LEU A 302 -12.07 5.58 12.48
C LEU A 302 -13.60 5.37 12.42
N ALA A 303 -14.08 4.25 12.96
CA ALA A 303 -15.51 3.98 13.13
C ALA A 303 -16.11 4.58 14.42
N HIS A 304 -15.29 5.13 15.32
CA HIS A 304 -15.72 5.63 16.63
C HIS A 304 -16.26 7.07 16.54
N ASP A 305 -17.43 7.33 17.14
CA ASP A 305 -18.13 8.64 17.06
C ASP A 305 -17.33 9.83 17.58
N SER A 306 -16.39 9.60 18.50
CA SER A 306 -15.49 10.63 19.02
C SER A 306 -14.45 11.13 18.02
N VAL A 307 -14.12 10.41 16.95
CA VAL A 307 -13.19 10.91 15.92
C VAL A 307 -13.87 12.00 15.09
N GLY A 308 -13.31 13.21 15.13
CA GLY A 308 -13.75 14.35 14.33
C GLY A 308 -12.87 14.63 13.11
N ALA A 309 -11.61 14.19 13.14
CA ALA A 309 -10.67 14.40 12.05
C ALA A 309 -9.65 13.25 11.94
N PHE A 310 -9.22 12.95 10.73
CA PHE A 310 -8.14 12.00 10.45
C PHE A 310 -7.00 12.71 9.70
N VAL A 311 -5.86 12.86 10.37
CA VAL A 311 -4.61 13.32 9.77
C VAL A 311 -3.85 12.11 9.25
N SER A 312 -3.75 12.01 7.92
CA SER A 312 -3.27 10.82 7.23
C SER A 312 -2.27 11.15 6.13
N HIS A 313 -1.41 10.18 5.82
CA HIS A 313 -0.58 10.19 4.61
C HIS A 313 -1.35 9.85 3.32
N CYS A 314 -2.68 9.64 3.41
CA CYS A 314 -3.56 9.32 2.28
C CYS A 314 -3.27 7.97 1.59
N GLY A 315 -2.62 7.03 2.28
CA GLY A 315 -2.53 5.65 1.81
C GLY A 315 -3.91 5.02 1.66
N TRP A 316 -4.12 4.27 0.58
CA TRP A 316 -5.46 3.84 0.14
C TRP A 316 -6.27 3.02 1.15
N ASN A 317 -5.60 2.24 2.01
CA ASN A 317 -6.27 1.40 3.01
C ASN A 317 -6.75 2.19 4.24
N SER A 318 -6.17 3.36 4.48
CA SER A 318 -6.52 4.26 5.59
C SER A 318 -7.73 5.10 5.24
#